data_AF-A0A7C8YK43-F1
#
_entry.id   AF-A0A7C8YK43-F1
#
_cell.length_a   1.000
_cell.length_b   1.000
_cell.length_c   1.000
_cell.angle_alpha   90.00
_cell.angle_beta   90.00
_cell.angle_gamma   90.00
#
_symmetry.space_group_name_H-M   'P 1'
#
loop_
_entity.id
_entity.type
_entity.pdbx_description
1 polymer ?
#
loop_
_entity_poly.entity_id
_entity_poly.type
_entity_poly.pdbx_seq_one_letter_code
_entity_poly.pdbx_strand_id
1 'polypeptide(L)'
;MGEARGSIGFFATYRPPVPLDVYSCPIPPASKQDELDMTDGDSYNYDAQVIPPAALKTMLKQSKLASEATASDVDSGRVTGLIMVSERTHNLETLHIALRFNDDTPKVKVFNFAEVYGTFDGVRMEDSGCVAGDYLVYVSTKERNNERRQPWTAVYKTNLKT
;
A
#
# COMPACT_ATOMS: atom_id res chain seq x y z
N MET A 1 -8.39 -1.19 24.25
CA MET A 1 -7.00 -1.59 23.92
C MET A 1 -7.06 -2.26 22.57
N GLY A 2 -6.56 -1.62 21.52
CA GLY A 2 -6.51 -2.23 20.19
C GLY A 2 -5.29 -3.15 20.13
N GLU A 3 -5.50 -4.43 19.80
CA GLU A 3 -4.40 -5.35 19.52
C GLU A 3 -3.52 -4.78 18.41
N ALA A 4 -2.21 -4.76 18.63
CA ALA A 4 -1.24 -4.49 17.59
C ALA A 4 -1.28 -5.66 16.60
N ARG A 5 -2.11 -5.52 15.56
CA ARG A 5 -2.23 -6.51 14.49
C ARG A 5 -0.87 -6.68 13.84
N GLY A 6 -0.37 -7.93 13.82
CA GLY A 6 0.97 -8.26 13.36
C GLY A 6 1.22 -7.81 11.93
N SER A 7 2.41 -7.26 11.68
CA SER A 7 2.94 -6.97 10.35
C SER A 7 3.89 -8.09 9.93
N ILE A 8 3.70 -8.65 8.73
CA ILE A 8 4.70 -9.51 8.10
C ILE A 8 5.53 -8.60 7.19
N GLY A 9 6.74 -8.25 7.64
CA GLY A 9 7.73 -7.55 6.82
C GLY A 9 8.70 -8.56 6.20
N PHE A 10 8.80 -8.57 4.88
CA PHE A 10 9.82 -9.33 4.17
C PHE A 10 11.01 -8.41 3.92
N PHE A 11 12.02 -8.51 4.77
CA PHE A 11 13.27 -7.79 4.57
C PHE A 11 14.17 -8.61 3.65
N ALA A 12 14.32 -8.15 2.41
CA ALA A 12 15.33 -8.68 1.51
C ALA A 12 16.37 -7.60 1.24
N THR A 13 17.65 -7.97 1.30
CA THR A 13 18.77 -7.09 0.89
C THR A 13 18.77 -6.80 -0.61
N TYR A 14 17.85 -7.39 -1.38
CA TYR A 14 17.69 -7.22 -2.82
C TYR A 14 16.24 -7.51 -3.19
N ARG A 15 15.77 -6.97 -4.33
CA ARG A 15 14.47 -7.33 -4.92
C ARG A 15 14.28 -8.85 -4.96
N PRO A 16 13.28 -9.43 -4.27
CA PRO A 16 13.05 -10.87 -4.33
C PRO A 16 12.87 -11.29 -5.80
N PRO A 17 13.51 -12.37 -6.28
CA PRO A 17 13.31 -12.87 -7.65
C PRO A 17 11.95 -13.56 -7.81
N VAL A 18 11.13 -13.55 -6.76
CA VAL A 18 9.83 -14.21 -6.71
C VAL A 18 8.77 -13.13 -6.57
N PRO A 19 7.76 -13.08 -7.46
CA PRO A 19 6.59 -12.23 -7.24
C PRO A 19 5.90 -12.72 -5.97
N LEU A 20 5.67 -11.79 -5.04
CA LEU A 20 4.89 -12.07 -3.83
C LEU A 20 3.52 -11.43 -4.02
N ASP A 21 2.50 -12.27 -3.91
CA ASP A 21 1.12 -11.81 -3.84
C ASP A 21 0.74 -11.53 -2.39
N VAL A 22 -0.07 -10.49 -2.19
CA VAL A 22 -0.59 -10.11 -0.89
C VAL A 22 -2.05 -10.49 -0.82
N TYR A 23 -2.41 -11.34 0.13
CA TYR A 23 -3.79 -11.74 0.36
C TYR A 23 -4.32 -11.13 1.66
N SER A 24 -5.60 -10.80 1.67
CA SER A 24 -6.32 -10.39 2.87
C SER A 24 -7.40 -11.40 3.22
N CYS A 25 -7.40 -11.86 4.47
CA CYS A 25 -8.34 -12.84 4.99
C CYS A 25 -8.97 -12.33 6.29
N PRO A 26 -10.29 -12.49 6.51
CA PRO A 26 -10.91 -12.16 7.80
C PRO A 26 -10.39 -13.09 8.91
N ILE A 27 -10.45 -12.61 10.15
CA ILE A 27 -10.09 -13.40 11.34
C ILE A 27 -11.33 -13.49 12.26
N PRO A 28 -11.81 -14.70 12.61
CA PRO A 28 -11.31 -16.00 12.13
C PRO A 28 -11.65 -16.24 10.64
N PRO A 29 -10.80 -16.96 9.89
CA PRO A 29 -11.14 -17.37 8.54
C PRO A 29 -12.31 -18.37 8.60
N ALA A 30 -13.40 -18.11 7.86
CA ALA A 30 -14.52 -19.02 7.79
C ALA A 30 -14.32 -20.06 6.67
N SER A 31 -13.67 -19.66 5.58
CA SER A 31 -13.38 -20.50 4.42
C SER A 31 -12.12 -20.05 3.66
N LYS A 32 -11.58 -20.91 2.78
CA LYS A 32 -10.49 -20.53 1.86
C LYS A 32 -10.92 -19.49 0.83
N GLN A 33 -12.22 -19.44 0.53
CA GLN A 33 -12.81 -18.47 -0.39
C GLN A 33 -12.87 -17.05 0.19
N ASP A 34 -12.55 -16.89 1.49
CA ASP A 34 -12.50 -15.59 2.14
C ASP A 34 -11.16 -14.86 1.91
N GLU A 35 -10.16 -15.56 1.39
CA GLU A 35 -8.87 -14.99 0.97
C GLU A 35 -9.09 -14.17 -0.30
N LEU A 36 -8.89 -12.87 -0.18
CA LEU A 36 -8.95 -11.95 -1.31
C LEU A 36 -7.55 -11.57 -1.74
N ASP A 37 -7.28 -11.71 -3.03
CA ASP A 37 -6.09 -11.17 -3.65
C ASP A 37 -6.13 -9.64 -3.58
N MET A 38 -5.14 -9.06 -2.91
CA MET A 38 -4.92 -7.61 -2.88
C MET A 38 -4.00 -7.18 -4.03
N THR A 39 -3.44 -8.17 -4.73
CA THR A 39 -2.48 -8.06 -5.81
C THR A 39 -3.08 -8.58 -7.14
N ASP A 40 -2.27 -8.81 -8.17
CA ASP A 40 -2.69 -9.05 -9.57
C ASP A 40 -1.99 -10.26 -10.16
N GLY A 41 -1.19 -10.99 -9.36
CA GLY A 41 -0.44 -12.17 -9.80
C GLY A 41 0.76 -11.88 -10.71
N ASP A 42 0.78 -10.73 -11.38
CA ASP A 42 1.79 -10.38 -12.39
C ASP A 42 2.91 -9.49 -11.83
N SER A 43 2.65 -8.77 -10.75
CA SER A 43 3.55 -7.73 -10.25
C SER A 43 4.39 -8.17 -9.06
N TYR A 44 5.61 -7.65 -8.97
CA TYR A 44 6.44 -7.84 -7.78
C TYR A 44 5.97 -6.89 -6.70
N ASN A 45 5.36 -7.44 -5.64
CA ASN A 45 4.88 -6.67 -4.50
C ASN A 45 5.75 -6.92 -3.27
N TYR A 46 5.99 -5.86 -2.48
CA TYR A 46 6.72 -5.94 -1.23
C TYR A 46 6.37 -4.77 -0.30
N ASP A 47 6.86 -4.82 0.94
CA ASP A 47 6.70 -3.80 1.98
C ASP A 47 5.26 -3.30 2.17
N ALA A 48 4.34 -4.27 2.26
CA ALA A 48 2.94 -4.04 2.52
C ALA A 48 2.67 -3.68 3.99
N GLN A 49 2.01 -2.55 4.23
CA GLN A 49 1.65 -2.09 5.56
C GLN A 49 0.17 -1.71 5.65
N VAL A 50 -0.48 -2.11 6.74
CA VAL A 50 -1.87 -1.72 7.04
C VAL A 50 -1.93 -0.20 7.26
N ILE A 51 -2.87 0.46 6.60
CA ILE A 51 -3.15 1.88 6.81
C ILE A 51 -4.00 2.01 8.09
N PRO A 52 -3.53 2.74 9.12
CA PRO A 52 -4.31 2.97 10.32
C PRO A 52 -5.66 3.66 10.00
N PRO A 53 -6.75 3.35 10.73
CA PRO A 53 -8.07 3.92 10.46
C PRO A 53 -8.09 5.46 10.40
N ALA A 54 -7.34 6.12 11.29
CA ALA A 54 -7.24 7.58 11.31
C ALA A 54 -6.64 8.14 10.00
N ALA A 55 -5.56 7.53 9.52
CA ALA A 55 -4.93 7.94 8.27
C ALA A 55 -5.79 7.59 7.06
N LEU A 56 -6.45 6.43 7.06
CA LEU A 56 -7.35 6.04 5.99
C LEU A 56 -8.49 7.06 5.82
N LYS A 57 -9.11 7.51 6.91
CA LYS A 57 -10.12 8.59 6.85
C LYS A 57 -9.58 9.88 6.25
N THR A 58 -8.33 10.24 6.53
CA THR A 58 -7.68 11.40 5.93
C THR A 58 -7.46 11.19 4.44
N MET A 59 -7.01 10.01 4.02
CA MET A 59 -6.82 9.66 2.61
C MET A 59 -8.14 9.66 1.81
N LEU A 60 -9.24 9.21 2.42
CA LEU A 60 -10.59 9.24 1.82
C LEU A 60 -11.14 10.65 1.56
N LYS A 61 -10.45 11.71 2.02
CA LYS A 61 -10.81 13.10 1.64
C LYS A 61 -10.36 13.45 0.22
N GLN A 62 -9.43 12.69 -0.37
CA GLN A 62 -8.99 12.92 -1.75
C GLN A 62 -10.06 12.49 -2.74
N SER A 63 -10.29 13.30 -3.78
CA SER A 63 -11.43 13.14 -4.70
C SER A 63 -11.57 11.73 -5.29
N LYS A 64 -10.46 11.08 -5.66
CA LYS A 64 -10.48 9.72 -6.23
C LYS A 64 -10.83 8.63 -5.22
N LEU A 65 -10.46 8.80 -3.95
CA LEU A 65 -10.78 7.84 -2.89
C LEU A 65 -12.12 8.17 -2.21
N ALA A 66 -12.53 9.44 -2.21
CA ALA A 66 -13.78 9.92 -1.65
C ALA A 66 -15.01 9.37 -2.40
N SER A 67 -14.88 9.05 -3.69
CA SER A 67 -15.95 8.40 -4.46
C SER A 67 -16.16 6.92 -4.10
N GLU A 68 -15.23 6.34 -3.34
CA GLU A 68 -15.19 4.91 -3.08
C GLU A 68 -15.73 4.55 -1.69
N ALA A 69 -15.36 5.33 -0.68
CA ALA A 69 -15.77 5.09 0.71
C ALA A 69 -15.79 6.37 1.54
N THR A 70 -16.51 6.31 2.66
CA THR A 70 -16.64 7.39 3.63
C THR A 70 -15.92 7.08 4.94
N ALA A 71 -15.74 8.09 5.79
CA ALA A 71 -15.16 7.89 7.13
C ALA A 71 -16.00 6.91 7.99
N SER A 72 -17.33 6.91 7.82
CA SER A 72 -18.24 5.99 8.50
C SER A 72 -18.05 4.53 8.08
N ASP A 73 -17.65 4.30 6.83
CA ASP A 73 -17.32 2.95 6.34
C ASP A 73 -16.04 2.42 7.00
N VAL A 74 -15.08 3.29 7.31
CA VAL A 74 -13.88 2.93 8.07
C VAL A 74 -14.23 2.64 9.53
N ASP A 75 -15.09 3.46 10.14
CA ASP A 75 -15.49 3.30 11.55
C ASP A 75 -16.29 2.02 11.80
N SER A 76 -17.15 1.64 10.86
CA SER A 76 -17.89 0.38 10.90
C SER A 76 -17.04 -0.85 10.59
N GLY A 77 -15.79 -0.65 10.14
CA GLY A 77 -14.94 -1.74 9.65
C GLY A 77 -15.37 -2.30 8.30
N ARG A 78 -16.33 -1.67 7.62
CA ARG A 78 -16.72 -2.02 6.25
C ARG A 78 -15.57 -1.81 5.27
N VAL A 79 -14.70 -0.82 5.50
CA VAL A 79 -13.54 -0.54 4.65
C VAL A 79 -12.25 -0.53 5.45
N THR A 80 -11.25 -1.25 4.92
CA THR A 80 -9.87 -1.29 5.44
C THR A 80 -8.88 -1.00 4.33
N GLY A 81 -7.70 -0.49 4.68
CA GLY A 81 -6.68 -0.06 3.72
C GLY A 81 -5.33 -0.72 3.95
N LEU A 82 -4.63 -0.97 2.85
CA LEU A 82 -3.25 -1.43 2.79
C LEU A 82 -2.47 -0.50 1.86
N ILE A 83 -1.26 -0.13 2.23
CA ILE A 83 -0.30 0.49 1.32
C ILE A 83 0.79 -0.54 1.00
N MET A 84 1.19 -0.63 -0.25
CA MET A 84 2.22 -1.58 -0.69
C MET A 84 3.04 -0.99 -1.84
N VAL A 85 4.25 -1.50 -2.00
CA VAL A 85 5.09 -1.20 -3.16
C VAL A 85 4.82 -2.26 -4.22
N SER A 86 4.65 -1.83 -5.46
CA SER A 86 4.40 -2.72 -6.59
C SER A 86 4.98 -2.16 -7.88
N GLU A 87 5.41 -3.06 -8.76
CA GLU A 87 5.96 -2.72 -10.08
C GLU A 87 4.93 -2.69 -11.22
N ARG A 88 3.64 -2.71 -10.89
CA ARG A 88 2.50 -2.62 -11.83
C ARG A 88 2.62 -1.55 -12.90
N THR A 89 3.27 -0.44 -12.55
CA THR A 89 3.33 0.75 -13.38
C THR A 89 4.63 0.74 -14.18
N HIS A 90 4.59 0.17 -15.38
CA HIS A 90 5.74 0.13 -16.31
C HIS A 90 7.02 -0.50 -15.72
N ASN A 91 6.87 -1.50 -14.85
CA ASN A 91 7.97 -2.13 -14.11
C ASN A 91 8.74 -1.14 -13.21
N LEU A 92 8.06 -0.08 -12.75
CA LEU A 92 8.60 0.89 -11.80
C LEU A 92 7.99 0.64 -10.43
N GLU A 93 8.86 0.59 -9.43
CA GLU A 93 8.50 0.47 -8.02
C GLU A 93 7.71 1.71 -7.59
N THR A 94 6.40 1.50 -7.42
CA THR A 94 5.43 2.55 -7.12
C THR A 94 4.51 2.10 -6.00
N LEU A 95 4.08 3.05 -5.17
CA LEU A 95 3.15 2.86 -4.07
C LEU A 95 1.76 2.72 -4.62
N HIS A 96 1.06 1.78 -4.03
CA HIS A 96 -0.32 1.50 -4.31
C HIS A 96 -1.10 1.49 -3.01
N ILE A 97 -2.31 2.04 -3.08
CA ILE A 97 -3.28 2.01 -2.00
C ILE A 97 -4.32 0.97 -2.38
N ALA A 98 -4.40 -0.12 -1.63
CA ALA A 98 -5.42 -1.13 -1.79
C ALA A 98 -6.52 -0.93 -0.72
N LEU A 99 -7.75 -0.74 -1.17
CA LEU A 99 -8.95 -0.68 -0.35
C LEU A 99 -9.67 -2.03 -0.41
N ARG A 100 -9.87 -2.64 0.76
CA ARG A 100 -10.72 -3.82 0.92
C ARG A 100 -12.06 -3.41 1.49
N PHE A 101 -13.12 -3.84 0.81
CA PHE A 101 -14.50 -3.66 1.23
C PHE A 101 -15.03 -4.99 1.75
N ASN A 102 -15.55 -4.96 2.98
CA ASN A 102 -16.09 -6.09 3.72
C ASN A 102 -17.62 -6.11 3.58
N ASP A 103 -18.11 -5.85 2.38
CA ASP A 103 -19.52 -6.02 2.01
C ASP A 103 -19.89 -7.52 2.01
N ASP A 104 -21.18 -7.86 1.84
CA ASP A 104 -21.65 -9.26 1.74
C ASP A 104 -20.84 -10.10 0.74
N THR A 105 -20.45 -9.46 -0.38
CA THR A 105 -19.43 -9.97 -1.29
C THR A 105 -18.18 -9.08 -1.14
N PRO A 106 -17.11 -9.58 -0.51
CA PRO A 106 -15.91 -8.81 -0.32
C PRO A 106 -15.26 -8.44 -1.66
N LYS A 107 -14.74 -7.22 -1.76
CA LYS A 107 -14.09 -6.72 -2.98
C LYS A 107 -12.85 -5.90 -2.65
N VAL A 108 -11.90 -5.87 -3.59
CA VAL A 108 -10.68 -5.07 -3.48
C VAL A 108 -10.61 -4.09 -4.63
N LYS A 109 -10.18 -2.86 -4.35
CA LYS A 109 -9.81 -1.86 -5.35
C LYS A 109 -8.42 -1.35 -5.06
N VAL A 110 -7.57 -1.30 -6.08
CA VAL A 110 -6.19 -0.82 -5.95
C VAL A 110 -5.99 0.43 -6.78
N PHE A 111 -5.37 1.43 -6.17
CA PHE A 111 -5.10 2.73 -6.76
C PHE A 111 -3.60 2.98 -6.78
N ASN A 112 -3.08 3.49 -7.90
CA ASN A 112 -1.73 4.02 -7.93
C ASN A 112 -1.68 5.30 -7.07
N PHE A 113 -0.70 5.40 -6.16
CA PHE A 113 -0.58 6.55 -5.27
C PHE A 113 -0.47 7.88 -6.04
N ALA A 114 0.31 7.89 -7.12
CA ALA A 114 0.52 9.07 -7.94
C ALA A 114 -0.73 9.48 -8.72
N GLU A 115 -1.67 8.56 -8.94
CA GLU A 115 -2.97 8.92 -9.50
C GLU A 115 -3.85 9.64 -8.47
N VAL A 116 -3.73 9.31 -7.19
CA VAL A 116 -4.55 9.89 -6.12
C VAL A 116 -3.99 11.25 -5.67
N TYR A 117 -2.68 11.33 -5.45
CA TYR A 117 -2.02 12.52 -4.89
C TYR A 117 -1.23 13.34 -5.92
N GLY A 118 -1.23 12.90 -7.17
CA GLY A 118 -0.41 13.48 -8.22
C GLY A 118 1.03 12.98 -8.17
N THR A 119 1.76 13.40 -9.18
CA THR A 119 3.13 13.03 -9.45
C THR A 119 4.08 14.12 -8.97
N PHE A 120 4.95 13.84 -8.00
CA PHE A 120 6.13 14.70 -7.71
C PHE A 120 7.10 14.69 -8.90
N ASP A 121 7.40 15.84 -9.53
CA ASP A 121 8.19 15.89 -10.77
C ASP A 121 9.66 15.44 -10.62
N GLY A 122 10.14 15.31 -9.38
CA GLY A 122 11.47 14.83 -9.10
C GLY A 122 11.57 13.30 -9.04
N VAL A 123 12.79 12.89 -8.75
CA VAL A 123 13.22 11.53 -8.42
C VAL A 123 12.21 10.75 -7.57
N ARG A 124 11.91 9.50 -8.00
CA ARG A 124 11.12 8.54 -7.21
C ARG A 124 11.74 7.14 -7.22
N MET A 125 11.99 6.63 -6.03
CA MET A 125 11.73 5.23 -5.71
C MET A 125 10.77 5.25 -4.53
N GLU A 126 9.96 4.23 -4.38
CA GLU A 126 9.02 4.17 -3.28
C GLU A 126 9.25 2.82 -2.61
N ASP A 127 10.27 2.77 -1.74
CA ASP A 127 10.84 1.51 -1.20
C ASP A 127 10.03 0.96 -0.02
N SER A 128 9.35 1.84 0.73
CA SER A 128 8.44 1.44 1.80
C SER A 128 7.49 2.59 2.10
N GLY A 129 6.18 2.33 2.08
CA GLY A 129 5.18 3.32 2.48
C GLY A 129 4.73 3.07 3.92
N CYS A 130 5.02 3.98 4.83
CA CYS A 130 4.60 3.88 6.23
C CYS A 130 3.82 5.11 6.67
N VAL A 131 2.72 4.88 7.39
CA VAL A 131 1.97 5.95 8.04
C VAL A 131 2.54 6.21 9.42
N ALA A 132 3.04 7.42 9.64
CA ALA A 132 3.55 7.92 10.93
C ALA A 132 2.71 9.13 11.38
N GLY A 133 1.72 8.88 12.24
CA GLY A 133 0.74 9.90 12.62
C GLY A 133 -0.12 10.31 11.42
N ASP A 134 -0.12 11.60 11.09
CA ASP A 134 -0.83 12.14 9.92
C ASP A 134 0.02 12.15 8.64
N TYR A 135 1.24 11.61 8.69
CA TYR A 135 2.19 11.65 7.58
C TYR A 135 2.31 10.28 6.90
N LEU A 136 2.34 10.28 5.58
CA LEU A 136 2.90 9.17 4.81
C LEU A 136 4.40 9.42 4.61
N VAL A 137 5.22 8.50 5.11
CA VAL A 137 6.67 8.52 5.00
C VAL A 137 7.09 7.44 4.00
N TYR A 138 7.89 7.82 3.00
CA TYR A 138 8.53 6.89 2.08
C TYR A 138 9.92 7.39 1.66
N VAL A 139 10.77 6.45 1.24
CA VAL A 139 12.17 6.68 0.84
C VAL A 139 12.29 6.68 -0.68
N SER A 140 12.96 7.70 -1.26
CA SER A 140 13.14 7.92 -2.70
C SER A 140 14.60 8.12 -3.13
N THR A 141 14.99 7.64 -4.32
CA THR A 141 16.37 7.72 -4.85
C THR A 141 16.47 7.90 -6.37
N LYS A 142 17.59 8.52 -6.82
CA LYS A 142 17.76 9.47 -7.96
C LYS A 142 17.30 9.12 -9.38
N GLU A 143 17.36 7.88 -9.88
CA GLU A 143 17.26 7.67 -11.35
C GLU A 143 16.53 6.40 -11.77
N ARG A 144 15.88 6.43 -12.96
CA ARG A 144 15.33 5.24 -13.62
C ARG A 144 16.48 4.29 -13.88
N ASN A 145 16.52 3.14 -13.20
CA ASN A 145 17.65 2.25 -13.35
C ASN A 145 17.47 1.40 -14.61
N ASN A 146 18.37 1.56 -15.58
CA ASN A 146 18.42 0.70 -16.77
C ASN A 146 18.95 -0.72 -16.46
N GLU A 147 19.39 -0.94 -15.21
CA GLU A 147 19.93 -2.20 -14.72
C GLU A 147 19.31 -2.56 -13.35
N ARG A 148 19.51 -3.79 -12.88
CA ARG A 148 19.06 -4.21 -11.55
C ARG A 148 19.89 -3.51 -10.48
N ARG A 149 19.26 -2.77 -9.55
CA ARG A 149 19.98 -2.03 -8.49
C ARG A 149 20.76 -3.00 -7.58
N GLN A 150 22.04 -2.70 -7.35
CA GLN A 150 22.83 -3.28 -6.26
C GLN A 150 22.42 -2.59 -4.95
N PRO A 151 22.42 -3.28 -3.79
CA PRO A 151 21.92 -2.72 -2.54
C PRO A 151 22.70 -1.48 -2.10
N TRP A 152 21.98 -0.44 -1.73
CA TRP A 152 22.51 0.68 -0.98
C TRP A 152 21.47 1.17 0.00
N THR A 153 21.86 1.26 1.27
CA THR A 153 21.02 1.78 2.35
C THR A 153 21.01 3.30 2.23
N ALA A 154 19.93 3.88 1.72
CA ALA A 154 19.72 5.32 1.81
C ALA A 154 18.45 5.62 2.56
N VAL A 155 18.55 6.43 3.60
CA VAL A 155 17.43 6.89 4.42
C VAL A 155 17.08 8.30 3.96
N TYR A 156 15.97 8.46 3.25
CA TYR A 156 15.40 9.77 2.94
C TYR A 156 13.96 9.83 3.43
N LYS A 157 13.59 10.90 4.12
CA LYS A 157 12.24 11.14 4.66
C LYS A 157 11.58 12.27 3.87
N THR A 158 10.56 11.95 3.09
CA THR A 158 9.69 12.96 2.47
C THR A 158 8.43 13.12 3.32
N ASN A 159 8.13 14.33 3.78
CA ASN A 159 6.89 14.64 4.50
C ASN A 159 5.90 15.29 3.53
N LEU A 160 4.81 14.60 3.19
CA LEU A 160 3.67 15.22 2.52
C LEU A 160 2.80 15.91 3.58
N LYS A 161 2.52 17.20 3.40
CA LYS A 161 1.62 17.97 4.27
C LYS A 161 0.25 18.03 3.58
N THR A 162 -0.77 17.48 4.23
CA THR A 162 -2.19 17.58 3.81
C THR A 162 -2.81 18.88 4.26
#